data_AF-A0A890DIR8-F1
#
_entry.id   AF-A0A890DIR8-F1
#
_cell.length_a   1.000
_cell.length_b   1.000
_cell.length_c   1.000
_cell.angle_alpha   90.00
_cell.angle_beta   90.00
_cell.angle_gamma   90.00
#
_symmetry.space_group_name_H-M   'P 1'
#
loop_
_entity.id
_entity.type
_entity.pdbx_description
1 polymer ?
#
loop_
_entity_poly.entity_id
_entity_poly.type
_entity_poly.pdbx_seq_one_letter_code
_entity_poly.pdbx_strand_id
1 'polypeptide(L)'
;MSDKERNPVNAGGESVTYTLRNIPAELDRVISDLAISAGKPKATFLKEFLESSFHDVIDLFSLRSPLVATLDDVLASELGAQVMTQRYGSHFVTRWNREYQNLLGISTEEELRRMLLNNTPYLRTRAVQVLKGWSAIPRGISLTFALFAELAGRDRATIDQA
;
A
#
# COMPACT_ATOMS: atom_id res chain seq x y z
N MET A 1 42.81 -23.87 -4.29
CA MET A 1 42.17 -22.69 -4.90
C MET A 1 41.12 -23.20 -5.86
N SER A 2 39.84 -22.95 -5.57
CA SER A 2 38.74 -23.27 -6.49
C SER A 2 37.72 -22.16 -6.32
N ASP A 3 37.59 -21.37 -7.38
CA ASP A 3 36.62 -20.29 -7.55
C ASP A 3 35.21 -20.85 -7.37
N LYS A 4 34.56 -20.45 -6.28
CA LYS A 4 33.09 -20.46 -6.22
C LYS A 4 32.61 -19.20 -6.92
N GLU A 5 32.20 -19.38 -8.18
CA GLU A 5 31.39 -18.42 -8.91
C GLU A 5 30.27 -17.89 -8.01
N ARG A 6 30.37 -16.61 -7.66
CA ARG A 6 29.28 -15.84 -7.08
C ARG A 6 28.23 -15.67 -8.16
N ASN A 7 27.24 -16.56 -8.17
CA ASN A 7 26.02 -16.35 -8.92
C ASN A 7 25.35 -15.07 -8.40
N PRO A 8 24.99 -14.10 -9.27
CA PRO A 8 24.40 -12.85 -8.84
C PRO A 8 23.00 -13.13 -8.27
N VAL A 9 22.75 -12.51 -7.13
CA VAL A 9 21.49 -12.57 -6.38
C VAL A 9 20.37 -12.14 -7.31
N ASN A 10 19.53 -13.10 -7.70
CA ASN A 10 18.37 -12.86 -8.55
C ASN A 10 17.36 -12.05 -7.72
N ALA A 11 17.09 -10.81 -8.13
CA ALA A 11 16.08 -9.93 -7.53
C ALA A 11 14.65 -10.37 -7.92
N GLY A 12 14.31 -11.62 -7.64
CA GLY A 12 12.98 -12.19 -7.85
C GLY A 12 12.23 -12.28 -6.54
N GLY A 13 11.18 -11.48 -6.37
CA GLY A 13 10.23 -11.70 -5.26
C GLY A 13 9.63 -13.10 -5.35
N GLU A 14 9.30 -13.69 -4.19
CA GLU A 14 8.59 -14.97 -4.12
C GLU A 14 7.33 -14.92 -4.99
N SER A 15 7.24 -15.81 -5.98
CA SER A 15 6.08 -15.91 -6.87
C SER A 15 5.11 -16.99 -6.39
N VAL A 16 3.82 -16.70 -6.49
CA VAL A 16 2.74 -17.63 -6.11
C VAL A 16 1.99 -18.05 -7.38
N THR A 17 1.82 -19.36 -7.56
CA THR A 17 1.07 -19.94 -8.68
C THR A 17 -0.38 -20.18 -8.27
N TYR A 18 -1.33 -19.60 -9.01
CA TYR A 18 -2.76 -19.82 -8.82
C TYR A 18 -3.33 -20.72 -9.92
N THR A 19 -4.24 -21.62 -9.55
CA THR A 19 -5.05 -22.40 -10.51
C THR A 19 -6.51 -21.98 -10.38
N LEU A 20 -7.06 -21.37 -11.43
CA LEU A 20 -8.48 -21.02 -11.50
C LEU A 20 -9.27 -22.22 -12.02
N ARG A 21 -10.28 -22.67 -11.27
CA ARG A 21 -11.11 -23.83 -11.63
C ARG A 21 -12.57 -23.40 -11.80
N ASN A 22 -13.29 -24.12 -12.65
CA ASN A 22 -14.73 -23.94 -12.88
C ASN A 22 -15.13 -22.52 -13.34
N ILE A 23 -14.26 -21.87 -14.12
CA ILE A 23 -14.60 -20.60 -14.78
C ILE A 23 -15.66 -20.88 -15.86
N PRO A 24 -16.81 -20.19 -15.86
CA PRO A 24 -17.83 -20.38 -16.89
C PRO A 24 -17.26 -20.13 -18.29
N ALA A 25 -17.61 -20.97 -19.27
CA ALA A 25 -17.12 -20.85 -20.64
C ALA A 25 -17.44 -19.49 -21.28
N GLU A 26 -18.58 -18.90 -20.93
CA GLU A 26 -18.96 -17.56 -21.38
C GLU A 26 -18.03 -16.48 -20.83
N LEU A 27 -17.65 -16.56 -19.55
CA LEU A 27 -16.68 -15.65 -18.94
C LEU A 27 -15.29 -15.85 -19.57
N ASP A 28 -14.89 -17.10 -19.82
CA ASP A 28 -13.62 -17.41 -20.48
C ASP A 28 -13.52 -16.77 -21.88
N ARG A 29 -14.63 -16.78 -22.64
CA ARG A 29 -14.72 -16.10 -23.94
C ARG A 29 -14.54 -14.59 -23.81
N VAL A 30 -15.24 -13.95 -22.86
CA VAL A 30 -15.10 -12.50 -22.61
C VAL A 30 -13.66 -12.14 -22.24
N ILE A 31 -12.99 -12.93 -21.39
CA ILE A 31 -11.58 -12.70 -21.05
C ILE A 31 -10.70 -12.81 -22.31
N SER A 32 -10.94 -13.79 -23.19
CA SER A 32 -10.20 -13.91 -24.45
C SER A 32 -10.40 -12.70 -25.35
N ASP A 33 -11.65 -12.24 -25.51
CA ASP A 33 -11.99 -11.08 -26.36
C ASP A 33 -11.31 -9.80 -25.83
N LEU A 34 -11.34 -9.58 -24.51
CA LEU A 34 -10.66 -8.44 -23.88
C LEU A 34 -9.13 -8.52 -24.01
N ALA A 35 -8.55 -9.71 -23.84
CA ALA A 35 -7.10 -9.90 -24.00
C ALA A 35 -6.65 -9.63 -25.45
N ILE A 36 -7.42 -10.11 -26.45
CA ILE A 36 -7.18 -9.83 -27.87
C ILE A 36 -7.31 -8.32 -28.15
N SER A 37 -8.37 -7.68 -27.64
CA SER A 37 -8.57 -6.23 -27.80
C SER A 37 -7.44 -5.40 -27.17
N ALA A 38 -6.84 -5.88 -26.07
CA ALA A 38 -5.69 -5.25 -25.44
C ALA A 38 -4.35 -5.60 -26.12
N GLY A 39 -4.34 -6.52 -27.09
CA GLY A 39 -3.14 -6.99 -27.79
C GLY A 39 -2.20 -7.83 -26.92
N LYS A 40 -2.72 -8.52 -25.90
CA LYS A 40 -1.92 -9.23 -24.89
C LYS A 40 -2.28 -10.71 -24.80
N PRO A 41 -1.33 -11.60 -24.49
CA PRO A 41 -1.65 -12.98 -24.12
C PRO A 41 -2.60 -13.03 -22.93
N LYS A 42 -3.56 -13.97 -22.96
CA LYS A 42 -4.61 -14.11 -21.93
C LYS A 42 -4.05 -14.19 -20.50
N ALA A 43 -2.97 -14.95 -20.30
CA ALA A 43 -2.31 -15.09 -19.01
C ALA A 43 -1.70 -13.76 -18.52
N THR A 44 -1.07 -12.99 -19.42
CA THR A 44 -0.54 -11.66 -19.12
C THR A 44 -1.65 -10.68 -18.78
N PHE A 45 -2.75 -10.69 -19.56
CA PHE A 45 -3.92 -9.86 -19.30
C PHE A 45 -4.52 -10.14 -17.91
N LEU A 46 -4.70 -11.40 -17.55
CA LEU A 46 -5.19 -11.78 -16.22
C LEU A 46 -4.21 -11.40 -15.11
N LYS A 47 -2.90 -11.58 -15.33
CA LYS A 47 -1.89 -11.17 -14.37
C LYS A 47 -1.95 -9.67 -14.10
N GLU A 48 -1.96 -8.85 -15.14
CA GLU A 48 -2.07 -7.39 -15.02
C GLU A 48 -3.41 -6.97 -14.40
N PHE A 49 -4.50 -7.68 -14.71
CA PHE A 49 -5.79 -7.46 -14.08
C PHE A 49 -5.74 -7.75 -12.57
N LEU A 50 -5.11 -8.85 -12.15
CA LEU A 50 -4.91 -9.15 -10.73
C LEU A 50 -4.02 -8.10 -10.07
N GLU A 51 -2.92 -7.72 -10.71
CA GLU A 51 -2.01 -6.69 -10.20
C GLU A 51 -2.76 -5.37 -10.00
N SER A 52 -3.51 -4.90 -10.99
CA SER A 52 -4.29 -3.65 -10.91
C SER A 52 -5.48 -3.74 -9.94
N SER A 53 -6.17 -4.87 -9.86
CA SER A 53 -7.37 -5.04 -9.02
C SER A 53 -7.04 -5.18 -7.53
N PHE A 54 -5.86 -5.70 -7.21
CA PHE A 54 -5.43 -5.99 -5.84
C PHE A 54 -4.21 -5.17 -5.43
N HIS A 55 -3.82 -4.15 -6.21
CA HIS A 55 -2.73 -3.26 -5.86
C HIS A 55 -3.09 -2.46 -4.60
N ASP A 56 -2.37 -2.70 -3.50
CA ASP A 56 -2.42 -1.83 -2.33
C ASP A 56 -1.26 -0.84 -2.41
N VAL A 57 -1.50 0.28 -3.10
CA VAL A 57 -0.50 1.35 -3.31
C VAL A 57 -0.05 1.92 -1.96
N ILE A 58 -0.96 2.04 -1.00
CA ILE A 58 -0.70 2.59 0.33
C ILE A 58 0.28 1.69 1.09
N ASP A 59 0.00 0.39 1.13
CA ASP A 59 0.82 -0.59 1.87
C ASP A 59 2.21 -0.72 1.24
N LEU A 60 2.31 -0.74 -0.09
CA LEU A 60 3.58 -0.76 -0.80
C LEU A 60 4.40 0.51 -0.58
N PHE A 61 3.76 1.68 -0.69
CA PHE A 61 4.42 2.96 -0.48
C PHE A 61 4.88 3.12 0.98
N SER A 62 4.03 2.76 1.93
CA SER A 62 4.33 2.73 3.37
C SER A 62 5.60 1.92 3.67
N LEU A 63 5.74 0.75 3.04
CA LEU A 63 6.92 -0.09 3.21
C LEU A 63 8.17 0.47 2.53
N ARG A 64 8.05 0.94 1.28
CA ARG A 64 9.23 1.20 0.45
C ARG A 64 9.73 2.64 0.54
N SER A 65 8.90 3.57 0.98
CA SER A 65 9.23 5.00 0.98
C SER A 65 10.21 5.36 2.10
N PRO A 66 11.42 5.86 1.78
CA PRO A 66 12.35 6.37 2.79
C PRO A 66 11.78 7.57 3.56
N LEU A 67 10.89 8.35 2.92
CA LEU A 67 10.21 9.49 3.54
C LEU A 67 9.31 9.03 4.69
N VAL A 68 8.51 7.99 4.45
CA VAL A 68 7.65 7.40 5.49
C VAL A 68 8.50 6.86 6.64
N ALA A 69 9.56 6.11 6.33
CA ALA A 69 10.48 5.59 7.35
C ALA A 69 11.08 6.72 8.21
N THR A 70 11.54 7.80 7.57
CA THR A 70 12.13 8.95 8.28
C THR A 70 11.12 9.64 9.18
N LEU A 71 9.88 9.82 8.71
CA LEU A 71 8.83 10.45 9.50
C LEU A 71 8.39 9.57 10.67
N ASP A 72 8.30 8.25 10.48
CA ASP A 72 8.03 7.33 11.57
C ASP A 72 9.12 7.39 12.65
N ASP A 73 10.39 7.43 12.26
CA ASP A 73 11.51 7.57 13.20
C ASP A 73 11.47 8.88 13.98
N VAL A 74 11.12 9.99 13.32
CA VAL A 74 10.92 11.29 13.98
C VAL A 74 9.78 11.21 15.01
N LEU A 75 8.63 10.64 14.64
CA LEU A 75 7.51 10.48 15.55
C LEU A 75 7.85 9.55 16.73
N ALA A 76 8.56 8.46 16.48
CA ALA A 76 9.02 7.54 17.51
C ALA A 76 9.95 8.24 18.50
N SER A 77 10.94 9.00 18.00
CA SER A 77 11.88 9.76 18.82
C SER A 77 11.17 10.79 19.70
N GLU A 78 10.23 11.54 19.15
CA GLU A 78 9.45 12.54 19.90
C GLU A 78 8.57 11.92 21.00
N LEU A 79 8.08 10.69 20.79
CA LEU A 79 7.26 9.97 21.75
C LEU A 79 8.07 9.13 22.75
N GLY A 80 9.39 9.02 22.58
CA GLY A 80 10.23 8.10 23.36
C GLY A 80 9.94 6.62 23.07
N ALA A 81 9.46 6.32 21.86
CA ALA A 81 9.10 4.99 21.38
C ALA A 81 10.10 4.49 20.33
N GLN A 82 9.94 3.23 19.91
CA GLN A 82 10.68 2.65 18.78
C GLN A 82 9.75 2.31 17.62
N VAL A 83 10.23 2.39 16.38
CA VAL A 83 9.46 1.88 15.23
C VAL A 83 9.53 0.34 15.23
N MET A 84 8.38 -0.32 15.09
CA MET A 84 8.31 -1.78 15.04
C MET A 84 9.05 -2.31 13.82
N THR A 85 9.90 -3.33 14.03
CA THR A 85 10.64 -4.02 12.96
C THR A 85 9.76 -4.97 12.16
N GLN A 86 8.78 -5.60 12.83
CA GLN A 86 7.83 -6.49 12.18
C GLN A 86 6.70 -5.69 11.53
N ARG A 87 6.30 -6.15 10.34
CA ARG A 87 5.15 -5.60 9.64
C ARG A 87 3.89 -5.91 10.43
N TYR A 88 3.12 -4.88 10.75
CA TYR A 88 1.78 -5.05 11.29
C TYR A 88 0.80 -5.31 10.13
N GLY A 89 0.67 -6.58 9.73
CA GLY A 89 -0.27 -7.00 8.70
C GLY A 89 -1.58 -7.50 9.32
N SER A 90 -2.72 -6.96 8.89
CA SER A 90 -4.04 -7.46 9.24
C SER A 90 -5.02 -7.23 8.09
N HIS A 91 -6.00 -8.12 7.92
CA HIS A 91 -7.06 -7.94 6.92
C HIS A 91 -7.82 -6.62 7.10
N PHE A 92 -7.89 -6.09 8.34
CA PHE A 92 -8.43 -4.77 8.62
C PHE A 92 -7.58 -3.65 8.00
N VAL A 93 -6.26 -3.76 7.98
CA VAL A 93 -5.36 -2.77 7.37
C VAL A 93 -5.57 -2.72 5.86
N THR A 94 -5.58 -3.88 5.20
CA THR A 94 -5.84 -3.97 3.76
C THR A 94 -7.21 -3.41 3.39
N ARG A 95 -8.25 -3.69 4.19
CA ARG A 95 -9.58 -3.11 3.98
C ARG A 95 -9.53 -1.58 4.07
N TRP A 96 -8.98 -1.03 5.14
CA TRP A 96 -8.94 0.42 5.34
C TRP A 96 -8.09 1.14 4.29
N ASN A 97 -6.98 0.56 3.84
CA ASN A 97 -6.20 1.12 2.73
C ASN A 97 -7.03 1.21 1.45
N ARG A 98 -7.86 0.20 1.17
CA ARG A 98 -8.77 0.26 0.02
C ARG A 98 -9.82 1.35 0.18
N GLU A 99 -10.39 1.53 1.37
CA GLU A 99 -11.33 2.63 1.62
C GLU A 99 -10.67 3.99 1.46
N TYR A 100 -9.45 4.18 1.97
CA TYR A 100 -8.69 5.42 1.75
C TYR A 100 -8.40 5.68 0.28
N GLN A 101 -8.03 4.64 -0.50
CA GLN A 101 -7.82 4.79 -1.94
C GLN A 101 -9.08 5.26 -2.66
N ASN A 102 -10.24 4.69 -2.32
CA ASN A 102 -11.53 5.07 -2.91
C ASN A 102 -11.94 6.49 -2.50
N LEU A 103 -11.97 6.78 -1.19
CA LEU A 103 -12.39 8.06 -0.62
C LEU A 103 -11.51 9.21 -1.10
N LEU A 104 -10.20 9.00 -1.15
CA LEU A 104 -9.23 10.06 -1.47
C LEU A 104 -8.86 10.11 -2.95
N GLY A 105 -9.29 9.14 -3.75
CA GLY A 105 -8.95 9.04 -5.17
C GLY A 105 -7.46 8.75 -5.40
N ILE A 106 -6.86 7.90 -4.57
CA ILE A 106 -5.43 7.57 -4.65
C ILE A 106 -5.23 6.42 -5.63
N SER A 107 -4.37 6.64 -6.61
CA SER A 107 -3.98 5.64 -7.61
C SER A 107 -2.46 5.52 -7.80
N THR A 108 -1.68 6.47 -7.27
CA THR A 108 -0.23 6.54 -7.48
C THR A 108 0.57 6.83 -6.20
N GLU A 109 1.83 6.40 -6.18
CA GLU A 109 2.77 6.74 -5.10
C GLU A 109 3.06 8.25 -5.01
N GLU A 110 2.98 8.98 -6.12
CA GLU A 110 3.20 10.43 -6.14
C GLU A 110 2.07 11.19 -5.44
N GLU A 111 0.83 10.74 -5.58
CA GLU A 111 -0.30 11.27 -4.80
C GLU A 111 -0.08 11.06 -3.31
N LEU A 112 0.35 9.86 -2.90
CA LEU A 112 0.68 9.56 -1.51
C LEU A 112 1.81 10.43 -0.97
N ARG A 113 2.86 10.64 -1.76
CA ARG A 113 3.97 11.52 -1.40
C ARG A 113 3.49 12.95 -1.18
N ARG A 114 2.67 13.49 -2.09
CA ARG A 114 2.09 14.84 -1.95
C ARG A 114 1.20 14.95 -0.72
N MET A 115 0.30 13.99 -0.49
CA MET A 115 -0.57 13.98 0.69
C MET A 115 0.23 13.93 2.00
N LEU A 116 1.27 13.09 2.05
CA LEU A 116 2.15 12.98 3.22
C LEU A 116 2.86 14.30 3.54
N LEU A 117 3.42 14.97 2.53
CA LEU A 117 4.10 16.25 2.69
C LEU A 117 3.12 17.35 3.11
N ASN A 118 1.94 17.44 2.47
CA ASN A 118 0.92 18.44 2.78
C ASN A 118 0.40 18.31 4.21
N ASN A 119 0.29 17.09 4.72
CA ASN A 119 -0.25 16.80 6.04
C ASN A 119 0.81 16.62 7.13
N THR A 120 2.11 16.80 6.80
CA THR A 120 3.22 16.72 7.76
C THR A 120 3.01 17.57 9.03
N PRO A 121 2.49 18.81 8.96
CA PRO A 121 2.24 19.62 10.16
C PRO A 121 1.29 19.00 11.18
N TYR A 122 0.40 18.09 10.77
CA TYR A 122 -0.60 17.48 11.64
C TYR A 122 -0.13 16.17 12.29
N LEU A 123 0.96 15.57 11.79
CA LEU A 123 1.41 14.24 12.19
C LEU A 123 1.75 14.16 13.67
N ARG A 124 2.51 15.14 14.19
CA ARG A 124 2.90 15.17 15.60
C ARG A 124 1.70 15.25 16.53
N THR A 125 0.77 16.16 16.24
CA THR A 125 -0.45 16.31 17.03
C THR A 125 -1.24 15.00 17.06
N ARG A 126 -1.37 14.35 15.90
CA ARG A 126 -2.07 13.06 15.81
C ARG A 126 -1.34 11.94 16.56
N ALA A 127 -0.02 11.90 16.47
CA ALA A 127 0.81 10.91 17.16
C ALA A 127 0.67 11.04 18.69
N VAL A 128 0.69 12.26 19.23
CA VAL A 128 0.44 12.49 20.66
C VAL A 128 -0.98 12.11 21.07
N GLN A 129 -1.98 12.33 20.22
CA GLN A 129 -3.37 11.95 20.52
C GLN A 129 -3.57 10.43 20.57
N VAL A 130 -2.93 9.68 19.67
CA VAL A 130 -3.24 8.26 19.45
C VAL A 130 -2.21 7.32 20.10
N LEU A 131 -0.93 7.71 20.12
CA LEU A 131 0.19 6.82 20.46
C LEU A 131 0.85 7.18 21.80
N LYS A 132 0.33 8.15 22.54
CA LYS A 132 0.91 8.52 23.84
C LYS A 132 0.93 7.32 24.78
N GLY A 133 2.12 7.01 25.31
CA GLY A 133 2.35 5.87 26.20
C GLY A 133 2.68 4.55 25.50
N TRP A 134 2.72 4.52 24.18
CA TRP A 134 3.17 3.36 23.42
C TRP A 134 4.69 3.27 23.44
N SER A 135 5.24 2.09 23.71
CA SER A 135 6.69 1.83 23.67
C SER A 135 7.21 1.52 22.26
N ALA A 136 6.32 1.07 21.37
CA ALA A 136 6.63 0.81 19.98
C ALA A 136 5.48 1.25 19.07
N ILE A 137 5.79 1.90 17.95
CA ILE A 137 4.79 2.39 16.98
C ILE A 137 4.84 1.58 15.68
N PRO A 138 3.70 1.34 15.01
CA PRO A 138 3.68 0.62 13.74
C PRO A 138 4.46 1.37 12.66
N ARG A 139 5.18 0.62 11.81
CA ARG A 139 5.74 1.18 10.57
C ARG A 139 4.61 1.57 9.62
N GLY A 140 4.73 2.73 8.98
CA GLY A 140 3.71 3.32 8.12
C GLY A 140 2.73 4.25 8.83
N ILE A 141 2.92 4.51 10.12
CA ILE A 141 1.93 5.24 10.91
C ILE A 141 1.86 6.72 10.53
N SER A 142 2.98 7.32 10.12
CA SER A 142 2.99 8.67 9.56
C SER A 142 2.10 8.81 8.32
N LEU A 143 2.13 7.82 7.42
CA LEU A 143 1.25 7.78 6.25
C LEU A 143 -0.21 7.63 6.65
N THR A 144 -0.51 6.74 7.61
CA THR A 144 -1.87 6.55 8.12
C THR A 144 -2.43 7.85 8.70
N PHE A 145 -1.62 8.60 9.45
CA PHE A 145 -2.03 9.90 10.00
C PHE A 145 -2.19 10.97 8.93
N ALA A 146 -1.35 10.98 7.90
CA ALA A 146 -1.52 11.87 6.76
C ALA A 146 -2.84 11.60 6.01
N LEU A 147 -3.15 10.32 5.73
CA LEU A 147 -4.41 9.93 5.09
C LEU A 147 -5.62 10.31 5.94
N PHE A 148 -5.53 10.13 7.26
CA PHE A 148 -6.58 10.58 8.18
C PHE A 148 -6.75 12.10 8.16
N ALA A 149 -5.66 12.87 8.21
CA ALA A 149 -5.72 14.33 8.18
C ALA A 149 -6.29 14.86 6.86
N GLU A 150 -5.89 14.25 5.74
CA GLU A 150 -6.44 14.54 4.41
C GLU A 150 -7.95 14.30 4.37
N LEU A 151 -8.39 13.13 4.86
CA LEU A 151 -9.81 12.79 4.91
C LEU A 151 -10.61 13.71 5.84
N ALA A 152 -10.07 14.01 7.03
CA ALA A 152 -10.70 14.90 8.00
C ALA A 152 -10.76 16.36 7.53
N GLY A 153 -9.91 16.75 6.58
CA GLY A 153 -9.94 18.06 5.92
C GLY A 153 -10.98 18.17 4.81
N ARG A 154 -11.60 17.05 4.39
CA ARG A 154 -12.66 17.06 3.37
C ARG A 154 -14.02 17.40 3.97
N ASP A 155 -14.90 17.95 3.14
CA ASP A 155 -16.27 18.25 3.54
C ASP A 155 -17.10 16.97 3.75
N ARG A 156 -18.16 17.09 4.55
CA ARG A 156 -19.02 15.95 4.93
C ARG A 156 -19.66 15.28 3.71
N ALA A 157 -19.96 16.05 2.66
CA ALA A 157 -20.52 15.56 1.41
C ALA A 157 -19.57 14.60 0.67
N THR A 158 -18.25 14.79 0.76
CA THR A 158 -17.26 13.88 0.17
C THR A 158 -17.09 12.60 1.00
N ILE A 159 -17.29 12.66 2.32
CA ILE A 159 -17.21 11.48 3.20
C ILE A 159 -18.43 10.58 3.05
N ASP A 160 -19.63 11.15 2.90
CA ASP A 160 -20.89 10.41 2.79
C ASP A 160 -21.10 9.74 1.40
N GLN A 161 -20.22 9.97 0.43
CA GLN A 161 -20.29 9.42 -0.94
C GLN A 161 -19.51 8.12 -1.17
N ALA A 162 -18.73 7.65 -0.18
CA ALA A 162 -18.04 6.36 -0.24
C ALA A 162 -18.72 5.30 0.62
#